data_AF-A0A9E0L9Z4-F1
#
_entry.id   AF-A0A9E0L9Z4-F1
#
_cell.length_a   1.000
_cell.length_b   1.000
_cell.length_c   1.000
_cell.angle_alpha   90.00
_cell.angle_beta   90.00
_cell.angle_gamma   90.00
#
_symmetry.space_group_name_H-M   'P 1'
#
loop_
_entity.id
_entity.type
_entity.pdbx_description
1 polymer ?
#
loop_
_entity_poly.entity_id
_entity_poly.type
_entity_poly.pdbx_seq_one_letter_code
_entity_poly.pdbx_strand_id
1 'polypeptide(L)'
;MNSASRVLAVAIVSLFLAACGDKKPEAPAAPTAAPAAPAATAPAEPAAPAPAPDAAAAPAAAVPVADAALGKSVYGKTCALCHAAGIAGAPKPGNKDEWGPRIAQGKETLYKHAMEGFTGSKGAMPARGGNAKLTDEEVKAAVDFMADQSV
;
A
#
# COMPACT_ATOMS: atom_id res chain seq x y z
N MET A 1 -3.76 -61.54 0.87
CA MET A 1 -5.13 -61.36 1.41
C MET A 1 -5.55 -59.93 1.12
N ASN A 2 -6.60 -59.83 0.31
CA ASN A 2 -7.57 -58.74 0.09
C ASN A 2 -7.11 -57.28 -0.13
N SER A 3 -7.24 -56.91 -1.41
CA SER A 3 -7.46 -55.58 -1.99
C SER A 3 -8.52 -54.72 -1.29
N ALA A 4 -8.33 -53.40 -1.30
CA ALA A 4 -9.44 -52.43 -1.29
C ALA A 4 -9.03 -51.16 -2.07
N SER A 5 -9.09 -51.27 -3.39
CA SER A 5 -9.15 -50.16 -4.33
C SER A 5 -10.63 -49.80 -4.57
N ARG A 6 -10.88 -48.56 -5.01
CA ARG A 6 -12.11 -48.04 -5.67
C ARG A 6 -13.14 -47.36 -4.78
N VAL A 7 -13.15 -46.02 -4.83
CA VAL A 7 -14.39 -45.23 -4.75
C VAL A 7 -14.43 -44.29 -5.95
N LEU A 8 -15.14 -44.72 -6.99
CA LEU A 8 -15.62 -43.90 -8.11
C LEU A 8 -17.09 -44.29 -8.32
N ALA A 9 -18.00 -43.37 -8.02
CA ALA A 9 -19.39 -43.31 -8.51
C ALA A 9 -20.10 -42.16 -7.77
N VAL A 10 -21.06 -41.40 -8.28
CA VAL A 10 -21.67 -41.19 -9.60
C VAL A 10 -22.44 -39.87 -9.43
N ALA A 11 -22.56 -39.10 -10.51
CA ALA A 11 -23.31 -37.87 -10.65
C ALA A 11 -24.78 -37.93 -10.15
N ILE A 12 -25.30 -36.81 -9.63
CA ILE A 12 -26.73 -36.49 -9.72
C ILE A 12 -26.86 -35.08 -10.29
N VAL A 13 -27.50 -35.07 -11.46
CA VAL A 13 -27.85 -33.95 -12.33
C VAL A 13 -29.20 -33.39 -11.90
N SER A 14 -29.25 -32.06 -11.82
CA SER A 14 -30.39 -31.17 -12.06
C SER A 14 -31.68 -31.28 -11.24
N LEU A 15 -32.14 -30.06 -10.87
CA LEU A 15 -33.40 -29.44 -11.31
C LEU A 15 -34.25 -29.00 -10.11
N PHE A 16 -34.38 -27.70 -9.90
CA PHE A 16 -35.68 -27.04 -9.73
C PHE A 16 -35.53 -25.55 -10.03
N LEU A 17 -36.11 -25.17 -11.17
CA LEU A 17 -36.39 -23.79 -11.59
C LEU A 17 -37.78 -23.40 -11.07
N ALA A 18 -37.99 -22.09 -10.92
CA ALA A 18 -39.27 -21.38 -10.79
C ALA A 18 -39.87 -21.34 -9.36
N ALA A 19 -40.43 -20.24 -8.84
CA ALA A 19 -40.88 -19.00 -9.48
C ALA A 19 -41.08 -17.86 -8.44
N CYS A 20 -40.86 -16.63 -8.92
CA CYS A 20 -41.59 -15.37 -8.70
C CYS A 20 -42.05 -14.89 -7.32
N GLY A 21 -41.76 -13.61 -7.02
CA GLY A 21 -42.63 -12.78 -6.18
C GLY A 21 -42.01 -11.50 -5.59
N ASP A 22 -41.96 -10.43 -6.38
CA ASP A 22 -42.16 -9.01 -5.98
C ASP A 22 -41.35 -8.36 -4.82
N LYS A 23 -40.30 -7.61 -5.17
CA LYS A 23 -40.16 -6.22 -4.65
C LYS A 23 -39.23 -5.36 -5.52
N LYS A 24 -39.86 -4.47 -6.29
CA LYS A 24 -39.31 -3.37 -7.10
C LYS A 24 -38.39 -2.43 -6.28
N PRO A 25 -37.36 -1.82 -6.90
CA PRO A 25 -36.41 -0.90 -6.25
C PRO A 25 -37.02 0.48 -6.02
N GLU A 26 -36.63 1.16 -4.94
CA GLU A 26 -36.73 2.62 -4.87
C GLU A 26 -35.78 3.19 -3.80
N ALA A 27 -34.86 4.04 -4.25
CA ALA A 27 -34.41 5.22 -3.50
C ALA A 27 -35.15 6.40 -4.15
N PRO A 28 -35.56 7.45 -3.43
CA PRO A 28 -34.60 8.50 -3.06
C PRO A 28 -34.94 9.30 -1.78
N ALA A 29 -33.98 10.10 -1.30
CA ALA A 29 -34.13 11.55 -1.01
C ALA A 29 -33.14 12.01 0.06
N ALA A 30 -32.23 12.91 -0.34
CA ALA A 30 -31.57 13.86 0.56
C ALA A 30 -32.42 15.15 0.66
N PRO A 31 -31.93 16.21 1.32
CA PRO A 31 -31.91 16.50 2.75
C PRO A 31 -32.94 17.59 3.11
N THR A 32 -33.24 17.78 4.40
CA THR A 32 -34.04 18.93 4.87
C THR A 32 -33.17 19.84 5.73
N ALA A 33 -33.20 21.14 5.39
CA ALA A 33 -32.39 22.21 5.95
C ALA A 33 -32.82 22.64 7.37
N ALA A 34 -31.86 23.25 8.07
CA ALA A 34 -31.93 23.91 9.38
C ALA A 34 -32.82 25.19 9.37
N PRO A 35 -33.10 25.86 10.52
CA PRO A 35 -32.11 26.67 11.28
C PRO A 35 -32.31 26.50 12.81
N ALA A 36 -31.61 27.11 13.78
CA ALA A 36 -30.88 28.38 13.86
C ALA A 36 -29.87 28.34 15.04
N ALA A 37 -28.78 29.09 14.92
CA ALA A 37 -27.97 29.61 16.02
C ALA A 37 -28.67 30.84 16.66
N PRO A 38 -28.27 31.40 17.83
CA PRO A 38 -26.92 31.93 18.11
C PRO A 38 -26.44 31.57 19.55
N ALA A 39 -25.31 31.97 20.12
CA ALA A 39 -24.38 33.06 19.86
C ALA A 39 -22.98 32.73 20.43
N ALA A 40 -21.97 33.26 19.74
CA ALA A 40 -20.70 33.83 20.21
C ALA A 40 -20.26 33.67 21.68
N THR A 41 -19.06 33.09 21.85
CA THR A 41 -18.03 33.65 22.74
C THR A 41 -16.66 33.46 22.10
N ALA A 42 -15.87 34.54 22.11
CA ALA A 42 -14.55 34.71 21.52
C ALA A 42 -13.42 34.15 22.44
N PRO A 43 -12.15 34.17 22.01
CA PRO A 43 -11.15 33.13 22.30
C PRO A 43 -10.36 33.33 23.60
N ALA A 44 -9.82 32.23 24.12
CA ALA A 44 -8.74 32.24 25.09
C ALA A 44 -7.71 31.14 24.75
N GLU A 45 -6.53 31.58 24.32
CA GLU A 45 -5.24 30.90 24.51
C GLU A 45 -4.24 32.00 24.93
N PRO A 46 -3.09 31.72 25.59
CA PRO A 46 -2.34 30.46 25.51
C PRO A 46 -1.81 29.91 26.84
N ALA A 47 -1.52 28.61 26.86
CA ALA A 47 -0.53 28.06 27.79
C ALA A 47 0.22 26.92 27.09
N ALA A 48 1.36 27.28 26.49
CA ALA A 48 2.30 26.35 25.90
C ALA A 48 2.94 25.44 26.97
N PRO A 49 3.02 24.12 26.76
CA PRO A 49 4.11 23.32 27.29
C PRO A 49 5.30 23.42 26.32
N ALA A 50 6.49 23.69 26.88
CA ALA A 50 7.76 23.77 26.17
C ALA A 50 8.04 22.51 25.32
N PRO A 51 8.60 22.62 24.11
CA PRO A 51 9.10 21.45 23.41
C PRO A 51 10.37 20.93 24.11
N ALA A 52 10.32 19.68 24.58
CA ALA A 52 11.52 18.88 24.77
C ALA A 52 12.23 18.72 23.41
N PRO A 53 13.56 18.67 23.35
CA PRO A 53 14.27 18.50 22.09
C PRO A 53 14.10 17.06 21.63
N ASP A 54 13.11 16.82 20.76
CA ASP A 54 13.03 15.57 20.02
C ASP A 54 14.24 15.48 19.10
N ALA A 55 14.90 14.33 19.15
CA ALA A 55 16.13 14.04 18.44
C ALA A 55 15.98 14.43 16.96
N ALA A 56 16.95 15.18 16.45
CA ALA A 56 16.99 15.64 15.08
C ALA A 56 16.76 14.47 14.10
N ALA A 57 15.53 14.35 13.61
CA ALA A 57 15.28 13.69 12.35
C ALA A 57 16.09 14.47 11.31
N ALA A 58 17.13 13.84 10.79
CA ALA A 58 17.89 14.39 9.68
C ALA A 58 16.90 14.82 8.59
N PRO A 59 17.04 16.03 8.02
CA PRO A 59 16.10 16.48 7.01
C PRO A 59 16.12 15.48 5.86
N ALA A 60 15.00 14.81 5.63
CA ALA A 60 14.79 14.06 4.41
C ALA A 60 15.08 15.03 3.26
N ALA A 61 16.12 14.74 2.47
CA ALA A 61 16.49 15.56 1.34
C ALA A 61 15.25 15.71 0.45
N ALA A 62 14.79 16.94 0.24
CA ALA A 62 13.59 17.19 -0.54
C ALA A 62 13.79 16.66 -1.96
N VAL A 63 13.05 15.61 -2.31
CA VAL A 63 13.03 15.07 -3.68
C VAL A 63 12.33 16.08 -4.61
N PRO A 64 12.83 16.30 -5.85
CA PRO A 64 12.14 17.14 -6.81
C PRO A 64 10.71 16.62 -7.07
N VAL A 65 9.75 17.52 -7.29
CA VAL A 65 8.35 17.14 -7.53
C VAL A 65 8.20 16.24 -8.77
N ALA A 66 9.05 16.44 -9.78
CA ALA A 66 9.07 15.60 -10.99
C ALA A 66 9.47 14.14 -10.66
N ASP A 67 10.52 13.96 -9.84
CA ASP A 67 10.94 12.64 -9.35
C ASP A 67 9.87 11.98 -8.47
N ALA A 68 9.18 12.74 -7.62
CA ALA A 68 8.09 12.22 -6.79
C ALA A 68 6.92 11.71 -7.65
N ALA A 69 6.54 12.44 -8.71
CA ALA A 69 5.49 12.02 -9.62
C ALA A 69 5.90 10.80 -10.45
N LEU A 70 7.15 10.76 -10.94
CA LEU A 70 7.73 9.63 -11.65
C LEU A 70 7.72 8.38 -10.77
N GLY A 71 8.26 8.48 -9.56
CA GLY A 71 8.35 7.40 -8.58
C GLY A 71 6.99 6.82 -8.24
N LYS A 72 5.99 7.67 -7.99
CA LYS A 72 4.61 7.23 -7.75
C LYS A 72 4.00 6.51 -8.95
N SER A 73 4.26 6.99 -10.17
CA SER A 73 3.79 6.33 -11.41
C SER A 73 4.41 4.95 -11.59
N VAL A 74 5.73 4.82 -11.44
CA VAL A 74 6.45 3.55 -11.57
C VAL A 74 6.02 2.58 -10.47
N TYR A 75 5.89 3.06 -9.22
CA TYR A 75 5.36 2.29 -8.12
C TYR A 75 3.99 1.68 -8.47
N GLY A 76 3.04 2.51 -8.92
CA GLY A 76 1.69 2.04 -9.24
C GLY A 76 1.65 1.01 -10.37
N LYS A 77 2.50 1.16 -11.39
CA LYS A 77 2.51 0.28 -12.58
C LYS A 77 3.27 -1.03 -12.38
N THR A 78 4.25 -1.08 -11.49
CA THR A 78 5.15 -2.23 -11.36
C THR A 78 5.31 -2.68 -9.92
N CYS A 79 5.70 -1.79 -9.01
CA CYS A 79 6.13 -2.18 -7.66
C CYS A 79 4.95 -2.54 -6.74
N ALA A 80 3.81 -1.90 -6.93
CA ALA A 80 2.62 -2.04 -6.09
C ALA A 80 2.08 -3.48 -6.06
N LEU A 81 2.30 -4.25 -7.14
CA LEU A 81 1.86 -5.64 -7.23
C LEU A 81 2.31 -6.46 -6.02
N CYS A 82 3.53 -6.25 -5.54
CA CYS A 82 4.05 -6.93 -4.36
C CYS A 82 4.00 -6.03 -3.12
N HIS A 83 4.37 -4.76 -3.27
CA HIS A 83 4.60 -3.87 -2.13
C HIS A 83 3.34 -3.24 -1.53
N ALA A 84 2.20 -3.19 -2.23
CA ALA A 84 0.99 -2.60 -1.67
C ALA A 84 0.42 -3.43 -0.51
N ALA A 85 0.35 -4.75 -0.69
CA ALA A 85 -0.15 -5.68 0.32
C ALA A 85 0.96 -6.45 1.06
N GLY A 86 2.21 -6.28 0.66
CA GLY A 86 3.35 -7.01 1.22
C GLY A 86 3.40 -8.48 0.82
N ILE A 87 3.04 -8.78 -0.43
CA ILE A 87 3.02 -10.14 -0.97
C ILE A 87 4.42 -10.75 -0.88
N ALA A 88 4.49 -12.02 -0.48
CA ALA A 88 5.74 -12.77 -0.33
C ALA A 88 6.79 -12.07 0.56
N GLY A 89 6.34 -11.32 1.57
CA GLY A 89 7.21 -10.61 2.51
C GLY A 89 7.80 -9.30 1.98
N ALA A 90 7.25 -8.76 0.89
CA ALA A 90 7.64 -7.45 0.37
C ALA A 90 7.34 -6.35 1.42
N PRO A 91 8.27 -5.41 1.67
CA PRO A 91 8.05 -4.32 2.63
C PRO A 91 6.97 -3.36 2.12
N LYS A 92 5.95 -3.09 2.95
CA LYS A 92 4.87 -2.17 2.60
C LYS A 92 5.28 -0.71 2.81
N PRO A 93 5.16 0.18 1.80
CA PRO A 93 5.35 1.62 2.01
C PRO A 93 4.43 2.12 3.13
N GLY A 94 4.93 3.00 4.00
CA GLY A 94 4.24 3.44 5.21
C GLY A 94 4.50 2.56 6.44
N ASN A 95 5.03 1.34 6.28
CA ASN A 95 5.40 0.50 7.40
C ASN A 95 6.80 0.85 7.93
N LYS A 96 6.86 1.76 8.89
CA LYS A 96 8.10 2.24 9.52
C LYS A 96 8.97 1.11 10.08
N ASP A 97 8.38 0.06 10.66
CA ASP A 97 9.13 -1.06 11.24
C ASP A 97 9.86 -1.90 10.17
N GLU A 98 9.29 -1.99 8.97
CA GLU A 98 9.91 -2.71 7.86
C GLU A 98 10.89 -1.87 7.06
N TRP A 99 10.71 -0.54 7.05
CA TRP A 99 11.52 0.39 6.27
C TRP A 99 12.65 1.02 7.07
N GLY A 100 12.51 1.24 8.36
CA GLY A 100 13.56 1.83 9.21
C GLY A 100 14.91 1.13 9.07
N PRO A 101 14.98 -0.21 9.28
CA PRO A 101 16.23 -0.96 9.10
C PRO A 101 16.77 -0.94 7.66
N ARG A 102 15.91 -0.72 6.66
CA ARG A 102 16.28 -0.67 5.23
C ARG A 102 16.85 0.69 4.87
N ILE A 103 16.18 1.76 5.28
CA ILE A 103 16.62 3.15 5.11
C ILE A 103 17.98 3.36 5.80
N ALA A 104 18.20 2.72 6.96
CA ALA A 104 19.48 2.72 7.66
C ALA A 104 20.64 2.08 6.87
N GLN A 105 20.36 1.26 5.84
CA GLN A 105 21.39 0.73 4.93
C GLN A 105 21.88 1.78 3.93
N GLY A 106 21.15 2.87 3.76
CA GLY A 106 21.45 3.95 2.82
C GLY A 106 20.81 3.77 1.44
N LYS A 107 20.59 4.91 0.75
CA LYS A 107 19.87 4.95 -0.54
C LYS A 107 20.55 4.11 -1.63
N GLU A 108 21.89 4.18 -1.72
CA GLU A 108 22.66 3.42 -2.73
C GLU A 108 22.43 1.90 -2.62
N THR A 109 22.36 1.37 -1.40
CA THR A 109 22.07 -0.06 -1.18
C THR A 109 20.65 -0.40 -1.60
N LEU A 110 19.66 0.44 -1.28
CA LEU A 110 18.28 0.21 -1.70
C LEU A 110 18.13 0.25 -3.22
N TYR A 111 18.80 1.20 -3.88
CA TYR A 111 18.82 1.29 -5.33
C TYR A 111 19.45 0.07 -5.96
N LYS A 112 20.62 -0.35 -5.47
CA LYS A 112 21.31 -1.54 -5.98
C LYS A 112 20.42 -2.78 -5.87
N HIS A 113 19.83 -3.03 -4.70
CA HIS A 113 18.90 -4.15 -4.49
C HIS A 113 17.69 -4.08 -5.42
N ALA A 114 17.14 -2.89 -5.68
CA ALA A 114 15.99 -2.74 -6.55
C ALA A 114 16.35 -2.93 -8.04
N MET A 115 17.53 -2.48 -8.47
CA MET A 115 17.99 -2.58 -9.86
C MET A 115 18.48 -3.99 -10.20
N GLU A 116 19.30 -4.58 -9.33
CA GLU A 116 19.95 -5.88 -9.56
C GLU A 116 19.12 -7.06 -9.04
N GLY A 117 18.14 -6.79 -8.19
CA GLY A 117 17.40 -7.80 -7.43
C GLY A 117 18.08 -8.12 -6.10
N PHE A 118 17.31 -8.69 -5.19
CA PHE A 118 17.77 -8.99 -3.85
C PHE A 118 17.03 -10.17 -3.25
N THR A 119 17.76 -11.13 -2.70
CA THR A 119 17.20 -12.22 -1.91
C THR A 119 17.57 -12.02 -0.45
N GLY A 120 16.56 -11.85 0.40
CA GLY A 120 16.73 -11.67 1.83
C GLY A 120 15.97 -12.72 2.64
N SER A 121 16.01 -12.57 3.94
CA SER A 121 15.35 -13.49 4.90
C SER A 121 13.83 -13.54 4.77
N LYS A 122 13.19 -12.45 4.29
CA LYS A 122 11.73 -12.35 4.15
C LYS A 122 11.20 -12.75 2.77
N GLY A 123 12.07 -12.91 1.78
CA GLY A 123 11.67 -13.17 0.40
C GLY A 123 12.67 -12.67 -0.63
N ALA A 124 12.27 -12.72 -1.90
CA ALA A 124 13.07 -12.26 -3.03
C ALA A 124 12.39 -11.09 -3.75
N MET A 125 13.18 -10.08 -4.08
CA MET A 125 12.82 -8.96 -4.95
C MET A 125 13.51 -9.17 -6.30
N PRO A 126 12.75 -9.33 -7.40
CA PRO A 126 13.34 -9.46 -8.73
C PRO A 126 14.01 -8.15 -9.17
N ALA A 127 15.03 -8.27 -10.03
CA ALA A 127 15.70 -7.14 -10.67
C ALA A 127 14.69 -6.22 -11.36
N ARG A 128 14.82 -4.91 -11.13
CA ARG A 128 13.92 -3.85 -11.62
C ARG A 128 12.43 -4.14 -11.35
N GLY A 129 12.12 -4.78 -10.21
CA GLY A 129 10.75 -5.17 -9.87
C GLY A 129 10.12 -6.15 -10.85
N GLY A 130 10.93 -6.91 -11.61
CA GLY A 130 10.48 -7.84 -12.63
C GLY A 130 10.19 -7.20 -14.00
N ASN A 131 10.41 -5.88 -14.14
CA ASN A 131 10.21 -5.16 -15.38
C ASN A 131 11.56 -4.67 -15.94
N ALA A 132 12.14 -5.48 -16.83
CA ALA A 132 13.44 -5.18 -17.45
C ALA A 132 13.45 -3.91 -18.34
N LYS A 133 12.29 -3.31 -18.64
CA LYS A 133 12.19 -2.09 -19.44
C LYS A 133 12.37 -0.80 -18.63
N LEU A 134 12.31 -0.88 -17.30
CA LEU A 134 12.50 0.30 -16.47
C LEU A 134 13.94 0.79 -16.55
N THR A 135 14.11 2.11 -16.64
CA THR A 135 15.43 2.73 -16.51
C THR A 135 15.87 2.73 -15.05
N ASP A 136 17.17 2.93 -14.81
CA ASP A 136 17.69 3.03 -13.45
C ASP A 136 17.10 4.25 -12.71
N GLU A 137 16.83 5.34 -13.42
CA GLU A 137 16.17 6.54 -12.88
C GLU A 137 14.74 6.23 -12.44
N GLU A 138 13.96 5.51 -13.26
CA GLU A 138 12.60 5.08 -12.90
C GLU A 138 12.58 4.18 -11.67
N VAL A 139 13.55 3.25 -11.55
CA VAL A 139 13.67 2.37 -10.39
C VAL A 139 14.05 3.18 -9.15
N LYS A 140 15.02 4.08 -9.24
CA LYS A 140 15.46 4.93 -8.12
C LYS A 140 14.34 5.83 -7.62
N ALA A 141 13.60 6.48 -8.53
CA ALA A 141 12.45 7.30 -8.19
C ALA A 141 11.36 6.49 -7.46
N ALA A 142 11.11 5.24 -7.89
CA ALA A 142 10.15 4.37 -7.20
C ALA A 142 10.62 3.96 -5.80
N VAL A 143 11.92 3.66 -5.63
CA VAL A 143 12.51 3.37 -4.31
C VAL A 143 12.37 4.58 -3.39
N ASP A 144 12.68 5.78 -3.88
CA ASP A 144 12.55 7.02 -3.13
C ASP A 144 11.11 7.27 -2.71
N PHE A 145 10.16 7.16 -3.64
CA PHE A 145 8.74 7.26 -3.31
C PHE A 145 8.35 6.32 -2.17
N MET A 146 8.75 5.05 -2.23
CA MET A 146 8.40 4.06 -1.21
C MET A 146 9.08 4.33 0.14
N ALA A 147 10.33 4.77 0.13
CA ALA A 147 11.07 5.14 1.33
C ALA A 147 10.49 6.39 1.99
N ASP A 148 10.14 7.42 1.19
CA ASP A 148 9.57 8.69 1.66
C ASP A 148 8.17 8.52 2.26
N GLN A 149 7.38 7.53 1.80
CA GLN A 149 6.13 7.20 2.49
C GLN A 149 6.36 6.57 3.87
N SER A 150 7.59 6.16 4.18
CA SER A 150 7.93 5.30 5.32
C SER A 150 8.90 5.93 6.32
N VAL A 151 9.26 7.20 6.13
CA VAL A 151 9.98 8.03 7.13
C VAL A 151 9.03 8.63 8.15
#